data_AF-A0A285MZK9-F1
#
_entry.id   AF-A0A285MZK9-F1
#
_cell.length_a   1.000
_cell.length_b   1.000
_cell.length_c   1.000
_cell.angle_alpha   90.00
_cell.angle_beta   90.00
_cell.angle_gamma   90.00
#
_symmetry.space_group_name_H-M   'P 1'
#
loop_
_entity.id
_entity.type
_entity.pdbx_description
1 polymer ?
#
loop_
_entity_poly.entity_id
_entity_poly.type
_entity_poly.pdbx_seq_one_letter_code
_entity_poly.pdbx_strand_id
1 'polypeptide(L)'
;MFGIFKKRTYQIDFSEDNKEQFTTLLTEIHEILRDSAYSAQANWMMQILSTVDKEDQEGFKSKVISAELLGGAGSVVDVYLDDEESRNRLGYLMNTFLRLVIKSGLNHRAVKSRIY
;
A
#
# COMPACT_ATOMS: atom_id res chain seq x y z
N MET A 1 26.17 17.08 -16.68
CA MET A 1 26.65 16.41 -15.45
C MET A 1 25.48 15.65 -14.86
N PHE A 2 25.48 14.33 -14.94
CA PHE A 2 24.46 13.50 -14.29
C PHE A 2 24.86 13.34 -12.83
N GLY A 3 24.15 14.04 -11.95
CA GLY A 3 24.30 13.87 -10.51
C GLY A 3 24.03 12.42 -10.15
N ILE A 4 24.99 11.80 -9.47
CA ILE A 4 24.86 10.47 -8.89
C ILE A 4 23.74 10.56 -7.85
N PHE A 5 22.50 10.22 -8.24
CA PHE A 5 21.42 10.02 -7.31
C PHE A 5 21.84 8.86 -6.40
N LYS A 6 22.28 9.16 -5.17
CA LYS A 6 22.41 8.13 -4.13
C LYS A 6 21.05 7.45 -4.02
N LYS A 7 20.94 6.21 -4.53
CA LYS A 7 19.75 5.37 -4.30
C LYS A 7 19.59 5.28 -2.80
N ARG A 8 18.49 5.81 -2.26
CA ARG A 8 18.12 5.55 -0.87
C ARG A 8 17.90 4.05 -0.77
N THR A 9 18.73 3.39 0.02
CA THR A 9 18.53 2.00 0.40
C THR A 9 17.41 2.00 1.43
N TYR A 10 16.25 1.48 1.03
CA TYR A 10 15.15 1.23 1.94
C TYR A 10 15.33 -0.18 2.47
N GLN A 11 15.32 -0.33 3.79
CA GLN A 11 15.24 -1.64 4.43
C GLN A 11 13.86 -1.71 5.06
N ILE A 12 13.00 -2.54 4.48
CA ILE A 12 11.66 -2.75 5.00
C ILE A 12 11.74 -3.80 6.10
N ASP A 13 11.20 -3.47 7.26
CA ASP A 13 11.09 -4.34 8.43
C ASP A 13 9.91 -5.30 8.25
N PHE A 14 10.24 -6.53 7.87
CA PHE A 14 9.32 -7.67 7.80
C PHE A 14 9.40 -8.56 9.05
N SER A 15 9.58 -7.97 10.24
CA SER A 15 9.33 -8.65 11.50
C SER A 15 7.94 -9.30 11.54
N GLU A 16 7.77 -10.38 12.30
CA GLU A 16 6.49 -11.08 12.42
C GLU A 16 5.34 -10.13 12.78
N ASP A 17 5.57 -9.22 13.74
CA ASP A 17 4.58 -8.21 14.15
C ASP A 17 4.16 -7.29 13.00
N ASN A 18 5.10 -6.87 12.13
CA ASN A 18 4.77 -6.05 10.97
C ASN A 18 4.09 -6.88 9.88
N LYS A 19 4.53 -8.12 9.65
CA LYS A 19 3.91 -9.03 8.69
C LYS A 19 2.44 -9.29 9.04
N GLU A 20 2.15 -9.59 10.31
CA GLU A 20 0.78 -9.79 10.78
C GLU A 20 -0.10 -8.55 10.57
N GLN A 21 0.43 -7.35 10.89
CA GLN A 21 -0.28 -6.10 10.64
C GLN A 21 -0.50 -5.83 9.15
N PHE A 22 0.50 -6.08 8.29
CA PHE A 22 0.35 -5.95 6.84
C PHE A 22 -0.69 -6.91 6.31
N THR A 23 -0.63 -8.18 6.70
CA THR A 23 -1.58 -9.21 6.30
C THR A 23 -3.00 -8.82 6.66
N THR A 24 -3.21 -8.36 7.90
CA THR A 24 -4.53 -7.91 8.36
C THR A 24 -5.04 -6.75 7.51
N LEU A 25 -4.26 -5.68 7.38
CA LEU A 25 -4.66 -4.48 6.65
C LEU A 25 -4.92 -4.77 5.17
N LEU A 26 -4.00 -5.46 4.50
CA LEU A 26 -4.09 -5.74 3.07
C LEU A 26 -5.25 -6.69 2.74
N THR A 27 -5.53 -7.66 3.62
CA THR A 27 -6.66 -8.59 3.45
C THR A 27 -7.99 -7.84 3.60
N GLU A 28 -8.14 -7.00 4.64
CA GLU A 28 -9.36 -6.22 4.83
C GLU A 28 -9.60 -5.22 3.68
N ILE A 29 -8.55 -4.54 3.22
CA ILE A 29 -8.65 -3.63 2.07
C ILE A 29 -9.05 -4.42 0.81
N HIS A 30 -8.44 -5.59 0.58
CA HIS A 30 -8.79 -6.47 -0.53
C HIS A 30 -10.27 -6.86 -0.51
N GLU A 31 -10.80 -7.26 0.65
CA GLU A 31 -12.20 -7.69 0.78
C GLU A 31 -13.17 -6.56 0.45
N ILE A 32 -12.96 -5.36 1.01
CA ILE A 32 -13.79 -4.19 0.72
C ILE A 32 -13.79 -3.88 -0.78
N LEU A 33 -12.60 -3.88 -1.40
CA LEU A 33 -12.47 -3.59 -2.83
C LEU A 33 -13.13 -4.66 -3.68
N ARG A 34 -12.93 -5.94 -3.36
CA ARG A 34 -13.52 -7.08 -4.08
C ARG A 34 -15.04 -7.02 -4.02
N ASP A 35 -15.58 -6.83 -2.83
CA ASP A 35 -17.03 -6.84 -2.58
C ASP A 35 -17.71 -5.60 -3.19
N SER A 36 -16.95 -4.52 -3.39
CA SER A 36 -17.37 -3.30 -4.10
C SER A 36 -17.09 -3.32 -5.61
N ALA A 37 -16.81 -4.49 -6.20
CA ALA A 37 -16.52 -4.68 -7.62
C ALA A 37 -15.23 -4.01 -8.17
N TYR A 38 -14.31 -3.59 -7.31
CA TYR A 38 -12.98 -3.06 -7.67
C TYR A 38 -11.92 -4.17 -7.75
N SER A 39 -12.18 -5.18 -8.59
CA SER A 39 -11.37 -6.41 -8.68
C SER A 39 -9.90 -6.15 -9.04
N ALA A 40 -9.60 -5.16 -9.88
CA ALA A 40 -8.23 -4.81 -10.26
C ALA A 40 -7.43 -4.26 -9.06
N GLN A 41 -8.05 -3.37 -8.28
CA GLN A 41 -7.48 -2.77 -7.08
C GLN A 41 -7.35 -3.81 -5.96
N ALA A 42 -8.36 -4.68 -5.80
CA ALA A 42 -8.30 -5.81 -4.88
C ALA A 42 -7.11 -6.73 -5.20
N ASN A 43 -6.91 -7.08 -6.48
CA ASN A 43 -5.75 -7.87 -6.91
C ASN A 43 -4.43 -7.17 -6.62
N TRP A 44 -4.38 -5.83 -6.68
CA TRP A 44 -3.17 -5.09 -6.34
C TRP A 44 -2.79 -5.27 -4.86
N MET A 45 -3.77 -5.32 -3.96
CA MET A 45 -3.53 -5.60 -2.53
C MET A 45 -2.90 -6.99 -2.33
N MET A 46 -3.43 -8.01 -3.01
CA MET A 46 -2.89 -9.37 -2.94
C MET A 46 -1.47 -9.46 -3.49
N GLN A 47 -1.15 -8.67 -4.51
CA GLN A 47 0.21 -8.60 -5.03
C GLN A 47 1.19 -7.94 -4.05
N ILE A 48 0.75 -6.91 -3.32
CA ILE A 48 1.56 -6.33 -2.23
C ILE A 48 1.72 -7.35 -1.11
N LEU A 49 0.64 -8.02 -0.70
CA LEU A 49 0.70 -9.05 0.34
C LEU A 49 1.68 -10.16 0.00
N SER A 50 1.67 -10.65 -1.25
CA SER A 50 2.64 -11.66 -1.70
C SER A 50 4.09 -11.19 -1.59
N THR A 51 4.38 -9.89 -1.71
CA THR A 51 5.73 -9.36 -1.49
C THR A 51 6.11 -9.29 -0.01
N VAL A 52 5.13 -9.11 0.88
CA VAL A 52 5.34 -9.21 2.33
C VAL A 52 5.67 -10.66 2.72
N ASP A 53 4.89 -11.62 2.23
CA ASP A 53 5.08 -13.05 2.52
C ASP A 53 6.45 -13.58 2.06
N LYS A 54 6.94 -13.05 0.94
CA LYS A 54 8.25 -13.41 0.35
C LYS A 54 9.41 -12.57 0.90
N GLU A 55 9.12 -11.60 1.77
CA GLU A 55 10.08 -10.61 2.26
C GLU A 55 10.80 -9.87 1.11
N ASP A 56 10.12 -9.69 -0.02
CA ASP A 56 10.64 -9.09 -1.24
C ASP A 56 10.63 -7.56 -1.13
N GLN A 57 11.73 -7.01 -0.64
CA GLN A 57 11.85 -5.56 -0.40
C GLN A 57 11.68 -4.70 -1.66
N GLU A 58 12.30 -5.09 -2.77
CA GLU A 58 12.23 -4.31 -4.00
C GLU A 58 10.86 -4.48 -4.68
N GLY A 59 10.30 -5.69 -4.66
CA GLY A 59 8.92 -5.94 -5.10
C GLY A 59 7.92 -5.12 -4.31
N PHE A 60 7.98 -5.17 -2.97
CA PHE A 60 7.10 -4.40 -2.09
C PHE A 60 7.21 -2.91 -2.38
N LYS A 61 8.44 -2.38 -2.40
CA LYS A 61 8.68 -0.96 -2.69
C LYS A 61 8.12 -0.57 -4.06
N SER A 62 8.39 -1.34 -5.10
CA SER A 62 7.93 -1.02 -6.47
C SER A 62 6.41 -0.94 -6.56
N LYS A 63 5.69 -1.86 -5.88
CA LYS A 63 4.22 -1.88 -5.86
C LYS A 63 3.64 -0.77 -4.99
N VAL A 64 4.27 -0.48 -3.86
CA VAL A 64 3.78 0.54 -2.92
C VAL A 64 4.02 1.95 -3.44
N ILE A 65 5.05 2.21 -4.24
CA ILE A 65 5.26 3.56 -4.82
C ILE A 65 4.66 3.72 -6.22
N SER A 66 3.96 2.69 -6.70
CA SER A 66 3.38 2.64 -8.04
C SER A 66 2.24 3.64 -8.22
N ALA A 67 1.93 3.93 -9.49
CA ALA A 67 0.74 4.70 -9.85
C ALA A 67 -0.54 3.91 -9.49
N GLU A 68 -0.53 2.60 -9.71
CA GLU A 68 -1.63 1.70 -9.39
C GLU A 68 -2.08 1.83 -7.93
N LEU A 69 -1.13 1.98 -6.98
CA LEU A 69 -1.47 2.26 -5.59
C LEU A 69 -1.70 3.74 -5.30
N LEU A 70 -0.72 4.60 -5.62
CA LEU A 70 -0.63 5.97 -5.07
C LEU A 70 -1.09 7.08 -6.00
N GLY A 71 -1.54 6.80 -7.21
CA GLY A 71 -2.14 7.85 -8.04
C GLY A 71 -2.25 7.56 -9.53
N GLY A 72 -3.20 8.23 -10.15
CA GLY A 72 -3.59 7.97 -11.53
C GLY A 72 -5.07 7.64 -11.56
N ALA A 73 -5.68 7.75 -12.73
CA ALA A 73 -7.10 7.41 -12.87
C ALA A 73 -7.31 5.95 -12.48
N GLY A 74 -8.12 5.72 -11.45
CA GLY A 74 -8.43 4.37 -10.92
C GLY A 74 -7.39 3.79 -9.97
N SER A 75 -6.47 4.59 -9.42
CA SER A 75 -5.56 4.13 -8.36
C SER A 75 -6.32 3.69 -7.11
N VAL A 76 -5.71 2.80 -6.31
CA VAL A 76 -6.37 2.26 -5.10
C VAL A 76 -6.71 3.39 -4.10
N VAL A 77 -5.83 4.38 -3.92
CA VAL A 77 -6.09 5.52 -3.01
C VAL A 77 -7.20 6.45 -3.51
N ASP A 78 -7.54 6.40 -4.79
CA ASP A 78 -8.57 7.24 -5.40
C ASP A 78 -9.89 6.48 -5.63
N VAL A 79 -10.03 5.24 -5.12
CA VAL A 79 -11.29 4.48 -5.17
C VAL A 79 -12.37 5.20 -4.38
N TYR A 80 -13.52 5.41 -5.03
CA TYR A 80 -14.70 5.99 -4.41
C TYR A 80 -15.78 4.93 -4.21
N LEU A 81 -16.21 4.74 -2.97
CA LEU A 81 -17.33 3.88 -2.62
C LEU A 81 -18.57 4.74 -2.32
N ASP A 82 -19.71 4.35 -2.87
CA ASP A 82 -20.99 5.04 -2.64
C ASP A 82 -21.46 4.87 -1.19
N ASP A 83 -21.28 3.67 -0.64
CA ASP A 83 -21.56 3.37 0.76
C ASP A 83 -20.58 4.12 1.68
N GLU A 84 -21.13 4.97 2.54
CA GLU A 84 -20.34 5.86 3.39
C GLU A 84 -19.53 5.10 4.45
N GLU A 85 -20.10 4.04 5.02
CA GLU A 85 -19.42 3.22 6.02
C GLU A 85 -18.18 2.55 5.41
N SER A 86 -18.35 1.87 4.27
CA SER A 86 -17.28 1.23 3.52
C SER A 86 -16.24 2.23 3.05
N ARG A 87 -16.66 3.41 2.57
CA ARG A 87 -15.74 4.49 2.15
C ARG A 87 -14.87 4.95 3.32
N ASN A 88 -15.49 5.23 4.47
CA ASN A 88 -14.77 5.67 5.67
C ASN A 88 -13.83 4.58 6.19
N ARG A 89 -14.28 3.32 6.19
CA ARG A 89 -13.46 2.17 6.60
C ARG A 89 -12.26 1.99 5.67
N LEU A 90 -12.47 2.02 4.34
CA LEU A 90 -11.40 1.94 3.36
C LEU A 90 -10.38 3.07 3.55
N GLY A 91 -10.85 4.31 3.73
CA GLY A 91 -9.97 5.45 3.99
C GLY A 91 -9.11 5.28 5.25
N TYR A 92 -9.71 4.80 6.34
CA TYR A 92 -8.98 4.51 7.58
C TYR A 92 -7.93 3.40 7.40
N LEU A 93 -8.29 2.30 6.76
CA LEU A 93 -7.40 1.17 6.53
C LEU A 93 -6.23 1.56 5.62
N MET A 94 -6.51 2.25 4.52
CA MET A 94 -5.49 2.76 3.60
C MET A 94 -4.51 3.69 4.32
N ASN A 95 -5.01 4.62 5.13
CA ASN A 95 -4.17 5.53 5.90
C ASN A 95 -3.28 4.77 6.90
N THR A 96 -3.86 3.79 7.61
CA THR A 96 -3.14 2.94 8.57
C THR A 96 -2.06 2.12 7.87
N PHE A 97 -2.37 1.52 6.71
CA PHE A 97 -1.41 0.83 5.87
C PHE A 97 -0.24 1.72 5.44
N LEU A 98 -0.52 2.92 4.89
CA LEU A 98 0.54 3.84 4.47
C LEU A 98 1.40 4.32 5.65
N ARG A 99 0.83 4.48 6.85
CA ARG A 99 1.60 4.78 8.06
C ARG A 99 2.50 3.61 8.47
N LEU A 100 2.02 2.37 8.38
CA LEU A 100 2.83 1.17 8.62
C LEU A 100 3.97 1.04 7.59
N VAL A 101 3.72 1.34 6.32
CA VAL A 101 4.76 1.41 5.26
C VAL A 101 5.88 2.39 5.66
N ILE A 102 5.55 3.58 6.16
CA ILE A 102 6.57 4.55 6.60
C ILE A 102 7.32 4.02 7.84
N LYS A 103 6.60 3.48 8.83
CA LYS A 103 7.17 2.98 10.09
C LYS A 103 8.09 1.78 9.87
N SER A 104 7.73 0.88 8.97
CA SER A 104 8.53 -0.29 8.57
C SER A 104 9.77 0.07 7.75
N GLY A 105 9.98 1.34 7.38
CA GLY A 105 11.23 1.80 6.79
C GLY A 105 11.13 2.30 5.35
N LEU A 106 9.99 2.13 4.66
CA LEU A 106 9.77 2.71 3.32
C LEU A 106 9.38 4.19 3.41
N ASN A 107 10.30 5.01 3.91
CA ASN A 107 10.13 6.45 4.14
C ASN A 107 10.16 7.27 2.84
N HIS A 108 9.28 6.96 1.89
CA HIS A 108 9.23 7.52 0.55
C HIS A 108 8.30 8.74 0.46
N ARG A 109 8.68 9.78 -0.32
CA ARG A 109 7.91 11.02 -0.43
C ARG A 109 6.50 10.79 -0.98
N ALA A 110 6.37 9.91 -1.98
CA ALA A 110 5.07 9.60 -2.60
C ALA A 110 4.07 8.97 -1.61
N VAL A 111 4.57 8.09 -0.72
CA VAL A 111 3.76 7.48 0.33
C VAL A 111 3.28 8.56 1.30
N LYS A 112 4.19 9.43 1.76
CA LYS A 112 3.85 10.53 2.67
C LYS A 112 2.79 11.49 2.12
N SER A 113 2.82 11.78 0.82
CA SER A 113 1.86 12.71 0.21
C SER A 113 0.43 12.18 0.16
N ARG A 114 0.20 10.90 0.49
CA ARG A 114 -1.12 10.25 0.49
C ARG A 114 -1.64 9.92 1.90
N ILE A 115 -0.91 10.32 2.94
CA ILE A 115 -1.35 10.15 4.33
C ILE A 115 -2.13 11.39 4.73
N TYR A 116 -3.33 11.19 5.30
CA TYR A 116 -4.20 12.25 5.81
C TYR A 116 -4.36 12.16 7.34
#